data_AF-A0A7K2BRU2-F1
#
_entry.id   AF-A0A7K2BRU2-F1
#
_cell.length_a   1.000
_cell.length_b   1.000
_cell.length_c   1.000
_cell.angle_alpha   90.00
_cell.angle_beta   90.00
_cell.angle_gamma   90.00
#
_symmetry.space_group_name_H-M   'P 1'
#
loop_
_entity.id
_entity.type
_entity.pdbx_description
1 polymer ?
#
loop_
_entity_poly.entity_id
_entity_poly.type
_entity_poly.pdbx_seq_one_letter_code
_entity_poly.pdbx_strand_id
1 'polypeptide(L)' 'MATDDGESRLSEVAGRLDVDVGYAGVYRQRLIRAGMIVSTGRGRIDLAHHAGRDWIRARAQADGHQ' A
#
# COMPACT_ATOMS: atom_id res chain seq x y z
N MET A 1 4.42 2.34 2.29
CA MET A 1 4.53 1.03 1.60
C MET A 1 5.89 0.83 0.93
N ALA A 2 6.50 1.85 0.31
CA ALA A 2 7.85 1.71 -0.27
C ALA A 2 8.99 1.45 0.76
N THR A 3 8.75 1.72 2.05
CA THR A 3 9.72 1.54 3.16
C THR A 3 9.49 0.30 4.02
N ASP A 4 8.29 -0.30 3.97
CA ASP A 4 7.97 -1.46 4.83
C ASP A 4 8.21 -2.75 4.05
N ASP A 5 9.21 -3.54 4.44
CA ASP A 5 9.43 -4.90 3.94
C ASP A 5 8.38 -5.92 4.48
N GLY A 6 7.22 -5.45 4.98
CA GLY A 6 6.18 -6.26 5.61
C GLY A 6 4.76 -5.65 5.54
N GLU A 7 3.82 -6.28 6.24
CA GLU A 7 2.45 -5.80 6.37
C GLU A 7 2.38 -4.38 6.95
N SER A 8 1.57 -3.51 6.34
CA SER A 8 1.37 -2.12 6.78
C SER A 8 -0.02 -1.92 7.38
N ARG A 9 -0.15 -1.06 8.40
CA ARG A 9 -1.49 -0.61 8.85
C ARG A 9 -2.08 0.36 7.83
N LEU A 10 -3.36 0.18 7.52
CA LEU A 10 -4.08 1.06 6.59
C LEU A 10 -4.06 2.52 7.03
N SER A 11 -4.17 2.78 8.34
CA SER A 11 -4.13 4.13 8.90
C SER A 11 -2.76 4.82 8.69
N GLU A 12 -1.66 4.07 8.77
CA GLU A 12 -0.32 4.61 8.53
C GLU A 12 -0.09 4.87 7.04
N VAL A 13 -0.64 4.01 6.16
CA VAL A 13 -0.62 4.23 4.71
C VAL A 13 -1.46 5.46 4.35
N ALA A 14 -2.63 5.64 4.96
CA ALA A 14 -3.48 6.82 4.77
C ALA A 14 -2.75 8.10 5.17
N GLY A 15 -2.10 8.12 6.34
CA GLY A 15 -1.31 9.27 6.80
C GLY A 15 -0.12 9.60 5.90
N ARG A 16 0.59 8.60 5.37
CA ARG A 16 1.71 8.83 4.42
C ARG A 16 1.26 9.36 3.07
N LEU A 17 0.04 9.03 2.67
CA LEU A 17 -0.56 9.49 1.42
C LEU A 17 -1.35 10.80 1.60
N ASP A 18 -1.41 11.34 2.82
CA ASP A 18 -2.21 12.51 3.21
C ASP A 18 -3.69 12.38 2.79
N VAL A 19 -4.27 11.19 2.97
CA VAL A 19 -5.67 10.90 2.66
C VAL A 19 -6.46 10.51 3.90
N ASP A 20 -7.76 10.77 3.86
CA ASP A 20 -8.70 10.33 4.90
C ASP A 20 -8.71 8.80 5.07
N VAL A 21 -8.90 8.34 6.31
CA VAL A 21 -8.92 6.90 6.65
C VAL A 21 -10.16 6.21 6.07
N GLY A 22 -11.30 6.91 5.99
CA GLY A 22 -12.51 6.42 5.33
C GLY A 22 -12.29 6.25 3.83
N TYR A 23 -11.68 7.25 3.18
CA TYR A 23 -11.28 7.17 1.78
C TYR A 23 -10.29 6.02 1.53
N ALA A 24 -9.28 5.87 2.38
CA ALA A 24 -8.33 4.75 2.30
C ALA A 24 -9.03 3.39 2.48
N GLY A 25 -10.06 3.30 3.31
CA GLY A 25 -10.89 2.11 3.49
C GLY A 25 -11.65 1.69 2.24
N VAL A 26 -12.27 2.65 1.53
CA VAL A 26 -12.94 2.40 0.25
C VAL A 26 -11.92 1.98 -0.81
N TYR A 27 -10.79 2.67 -0.88
CA TYR A 27 -9.74 2.38 -1.84
C TYR A 27 -9.07 1.01 -1.58
N ARG A 28 -8.91 0.62 -0.31
CA ARG A 28 -8.44 -0.71 0.09
C ARG A 28 -9.27 -1.82 -0.53
N GLN A 29 -10.60 -1.73 -0.49
CA GLN A 29 -11.45 -2.77 -1.07
C GLN A 29 -11.23 -2.91 -2.58
N ARG A 30 -11.04 -1.78 -3.28
CA ARG A 30 -10.75 -1.78 -4.73
C ARG A 30 -9.41 -2.47 -5.02
N LEU A 31 -8.37 -2.16 -4.25
CA LEU A 31 -7.05 -2.76 -4.42
C LEU A 31 -7.02 -4.26 -4.08
N ILE A 32 -7.80 -4.69 -3.08
CA ILE A 32 -7.97 -6.12 -2.79
C ILE A 32 -8.68 -6.82 -3.95
N ARG A 33 -9.76 -6.23 -4.46
CA ARG A 33 -10.51 -6.79 -5.59
C ARG A 33 -9.67 -6.88 -6.87
N ALA A 34 -8.77 -5.91 -7.07
CA ALA A 34 -7.81 -5.90 -8.18
C ALA A 34 -6.63 -6.87 -7.97
N GLY A 35 -6.55 -7.55 -6.82
CA GLY A 35 -5.44 -8.47 -6.51
C GLY A 35 -4.10 -7.77 -6.30
N MET A 36 -4.09 -6.47 -6.00
CA MET A 36 -2.85 -5.72 -5.75
C MET A 36 -2.37 -5.87 -4.31
N ILE A 37 -3.31 -5.93 -3.36
CA ILE A 37 -3.02 -6.09 -1.93
C ILE A 37 -3.89 -7.19 -1.32
N VAL A 38 -3.43 -7.78 -0.23
CA VAL A 38 -4.16 -8.74 0.61
C VAL A 38 -4.37 -8.15 1.99
N SER A 39 -5.41 -8.62 2.68
CA SER A 39 -5.60 -8.31 4.10
C SER A 39 -4.93 -9.35 4.97
N THR A 40 -4.02 -8.92 5.84
CA THR A 40 -3.29 -9.82 6.74
C THR A 40 -3.84 -9.79 8.17
N GLY A 41 -4.78 -8.91 8.50
CA GLY A 41 -5.42 -8.85 9.81
C GLY A 41 -6.25 -7.60 10.07
N ARG A 42 -6.45 -7.24 11.36
CA ARG A 42 -7.23 -6.06 11.83
C ARG A 42 -6.65 -4.75 11.28
N GLY A 43 -7.08 -4.36 10.08
CA GLY A 43 -6.65 -3.12 9.42
C GLY A 43 -5.24 -3.19 8.84
N ARG A 44 -4.65 -4.39 8.71
CA ARG A 44 -3.34 -4.58 8.09
C ARG A 44 -3.46 -5.11 6.66
N ILE A 45 -2.61 -4.59 5.80
CA ILE A 45 -2.56 -4.88 4.37
C ILE A 45 -1.12 -5.18 3.95
N ASP A 46 -0.96 -6.14 3.04
CA ASP A 46 0.32 -6.43 2.40
C ASP A 46 0.12 -6.51 0.89
N LEU A 47 1.21 -6.42 0.13
CA LEU A 47 1.17 -6.55 -1.32
C LEU A 47 0.97 -8.02 -1.71
N ALA A 48 0.02 -8.26 -2.61
CA ALA A 48 -0.38 -9.61 -2.99
C ALA A 48 0.70 -10.36 -3.78
N HIS A 49 1.61 -9.63 -4.43
CA HIS A 49 2.62 -10.22 -5.31
C HIS A 49 4.00 -9.59 -5.10
N HIS A 50 5.03 -10.43 -5.02
CA HIS A 50 6.41 -10.01 -4.77
C HIS A 50 6.94 -9.09 -5.87
N ALA A 51 6.55 -9.29 -7.14
CA ALA A 51 6.92 -8.36 -8.22
C ALA A 51 6.19 -7.01 -8.15
N GLY A 52 5.04 -6.95 -7.45
CA GLY A 52 4.34 -5.68 -7.19
C GLY A 52 5.12 -4.78 -6.23
N ARG A 53 5.81 -5.37 -5.24
CA ARG A 53 6.77 -4.63 -4.38
C ARG A 53 7.90 -4.03 -5.19
N ASP A 54 8.46 -4.81 -6.10
CA ASP A 54 9.58 -4.37 -6.94
C ASP A 54 9.18 -3.20 -7.83
N TRP A 55 7.98 -3.25 -8.43
CA TRP A 55 7.44 -2.15 -9.23
C TRP A 55 7.20 -0.86 -8.42
N ILE A 56 6.61 -0.97 -7.22
CA ILE A 56 6.42 0.20 -6.33
C ILE A 56 7.76 0.75 -5.85
N ARG A 57 8.73 -0.12 -5.54
CA ARG A 57 10.08 0.27 -5.12
C ARG A 57 10.83 0.97 -6.25
N ALA A 58 10.77 0.44 -7.48
CA ALA A 58 11.36 1.05 -8.66
C ALA A 58 10.73 2.42 -8.95
N ARG A 59 9.41 2.57 -8.79
CA ARG A 59 8.70 3.84 -8.95
C ARG A 59 9.08 4.86 -7.88
N ALA A 60 9.17 4.45 -6.61
CA ALA A 60 9.57 5.33 -5.51
C ALA A 60 11.02 5.81 -5.63
N GLN A 61 11.92 5.00 -6.20
CA GLN A 61 13.29 5.41 -6.51
C GLN A 61 13.37 6.36 -7.71
N ALA A 62 12.46 6.24 -8.67
CA ALA A 62 12.38 7.14 -9.82
C ALA A 62 11.81 8.53 -9.45
N ASP A 63 10.83 8.57 -8.53
CA ASP A 63 10.20 9.83 -8.07
C ASP A 63 11.07 10.61 -7.06
N GLY A 64 12.18 10.04 -6.58
CA GLY A 64 13.16 10.68 -5.69
C GLY A 64 14.28 11.45 -6.39
N HIS A 65 14.22 11.61 -7.72
CA HIS A 65 15.21 12.35 -8.51
C HIS A 65 14.59 13.60 -9.15
N GLN A 66 14.18 14.56 -8.31
CA GLN A 66 13.96 15.96 -8.67
C GLN A 66 14.42 16.87 -7.55
#